data_AF-A0A2K0TUI8-F1
#
_entry.id   AF-A0A2K0TUI8-F1
#
_cell.length_a   1.000
_cell.length_b   1.000
_cell.length_c   1.000
_cell.angle_alpha   90.00
_cell.angle_beta   90.00
_cell.angle_gamma   90.00
#
_symmetry.space_group_name_H-M   'P 1'
#
loop_
_entity.id
_entity.type
_entity.pdbx_description
1 polymer ?
#
loop_
_entity_poly.entity_id
_entity_poly.type
_entity_poly.pdbx_seq_one_letter_code
_entity_poly.pdbx_strand_id
1 'polypeptide(L)'
;MENSIIARLAAVSHELTVAAANLNFDFTLIKVEAPKEYSGVNDSLTEVRRENAENGALHRTARKLGALFDGIPPPAKHLLAAYGNRVSEICQKAKINPQDRERHGIFARYCGTDSSSLWAAATSGTNAIAVHLLACMLAEAFTGPESVALWWQLIEMRKAEIGATTRDAT
;
A
#
# COMPACT_ATOMS: atom_id res chain seq x y z
N MET A 1 28.20 -41.23 19.12
CA MET A 1 28.13 -40.64 17.75
C MET A 1 26.70 -40.28 17.34
N GLU A 2 25.68 -40.65 18.13
CA GLU A 2 24.25 -40.44 17.79
C GLU A 2 23.73 -39.04 18.19
N ASN A 3 24.25 -38.45 19.29
CA ASN A 3 23.80 -37.13 19.76
C ASN A 3 24.14 -35.97 18.80
N SER A 4 25.16 -36.10 17.95
CA SER A 4 25.54 -35.05 17.00
C SER A 4 24.63 -35.00 15.77
N ILE A 5 23.99 -36.12 15.42
CA ILE A 5 23.07 -36.21 14.28
C ILE A 5 21.73 -35.57 14.65
N ILE A 6 21.22 -35.83 15.86
CA ILE A 6 19.98 -35.21 16.35
C ILE A 6 20.14 -33.70 16.55
N ALA A 7 21.28 -33.25 17.08
CA ALA A 7 21.57 -31.83 17.22
C ALA A 7 21.66 -31.11 15.85
N ARG A 8 22.23 -31.77 14.83
CA ARG A 8 22.29 -31.22 13.47
C ARG A 8 20.94 -31.17 12.78
N LEU A 9 20.09 -32.18 12.97
CA LEU A 9 18.74 -32.18 12.41
C LEU A 9 17.88 -31.07 13.04
N ALA A 10 17.98 -30.87 14.36
CA ALA A 10 17.30 -29.79 15.07
C ALA A 10 17.79 -28.40 14.64
N ALA A 11 19.10 -28.24 14.43
CA ALA A 11 19.68 -27.00 13.92
C ALA A 11 19.23 -26.69 12.48
N VAL A 12 19.20 -27.69 11.59
CA VAL A 12 18.68 -27.56 10.21
C VAL A 12 17.20 -27.19 10.21
N SER A 13 16.39 -27.81 11.08
CA SER A 13 14.98 -27.45 11.22
C SER A 13 14.77 -26.02 11.74
N HIS A 14 15.61 -25.56 12.66
CA HIS A 14 15.56 -24.18 13.17
C HIS A 14 16.00 -23.17 12.09
N GLU A 15 17.03 -23.48 11.32
CA GLU A 15 17.47 -22.65 10.18
C GLU A 15 16.43 -22.58 9.07
N LEU A 16 15.76 -23.69 8.73
CA LEU A 16 14.65 -23.67 7.77
C LEU A 16 13.44 -22.89 8.28
N THR A 17 13.14 -22.96 9.58
CA THR A 17 12.03 -22.21 10.19
C THR A 17 12.32 -20.71 10.23
N VAL A 18 13.56 -20.31 10.54
CA VAL A 18 14.00 -18.90 10.48
C VAL A 18 14.07 -18.40 9.04
N ALA A 19 14.46 -19.24 8.08
CA ALA A 19 14.46 -18.90 6.66
C ALA A 19 13.03 -18.77 6.09
N ALA A 20 12.09 -19.61 6.51
CA ALA A 20 10.68 -19.50 6.16
C ALA A 20 10.01 -18.26 6.81
N ALA A 21 10.42 -17.90 8.03
CA ALA A 21 9.99 -16.65 8.68
C ALA A 21 10.58 -15.39 8.00
N ASN A 22 11.72 -15.52 7.31
CA ASN A 22 12.35 -14.50 6.47
C ASN A 22 11.98 -14.62 4.99
N LEU A 23 10.93 -15.36 4.63
CA LEU A 23 10.27 -15.18 3.34
C LEU A 23 9.64 -13.79 3.33
N ASN A 24 10.47 -12.79 3.00
CA ASN A 24 10.05 -11.54 2.40
C ASN A 24 9.45 -11.91 1.05
N PHE A 25 8.25 -12.50 1.08
CA PHE A 25 7.48 -12.77 -0.12
C PHE A 25 7.42 -11.44 -0.88
N ASP A 26 8.04 -11.40 -2.03
CA ASP A 26 8.10 -10.18 -2.83
C ASP A 26 6.80 -10.01 -3.63
N PHE A 27 5.66 -10.04 -2.93
CA PHE A 27 4.35 -9.69 -3.50
C PHE A 27 4.28 -8.20 -3.89
N THR A 28 5.35 -7.44 -3.63
CA THR A 28 5.53 -6.08 -4.12
C THR A 28 5.99 -6.01 -5.57
N LEU A 29 6.33 -7.14 -6.21
CA LEU A 29 6.59 -7.20 -7.65
C LEU A 29 5.31 -7.30 -8.50
N ILE A 30 4.15 -7.60 -7.89
CA ILE A 30 2.90 -7.81 -8.61
C ILE A 30 2.17 -6.48 -8.76
N LYS A 31 2.30 -5.88 -9.94
CA LYS A 31 1.50 -4.72 -10.36
C LYS A 31 0.15 -5.19 -10.89
N VAL A 32 -0.93 -4.64 -10.34
CA VAL A 32 -2.29 -4.88 -10.81
C VAL A 32 -2.71 -3.72 -11.71
N GLU A 33 -3.48 -4.02 -12.76
CA GLU A 33 -4.08 -2.98 -13.58
C GLU A 33 -5.05 -2.15 -12.73
N ALA A 34 -4.83 -0.84 -12.71
CA ALA A 34 -5.66 0.07 -11.93
C ALA A 34 -7.08 0.16 -12.54
N PRO A 35 -8.14 0.28 -11.70
CA PRO A 35 -9.49 0.47 -12.22
C PRO A 35 -9.59 1.76 -13.06
N LYS A 36 -10.39 1.71 -14.12
CA LYS A 36 -10.55 2.82 -15.09
C LYS A 36 -10.98 4.14 -14.44
N GLU A 37 -11.71 4.07 -13.32
CA GLU A 37 -12.18 5.23 -12.56
C GLU A 37 -11.00 6.08 -12.03
N TYR A 38 -9.79 5.51 -11.92
CA TYR A 38 -8.58 6.19 -11.46
C TYR A 38 -7.70 6.74 -12.59
N SER A 39 -8.15 6.72 -13.86
CA SER A 39 -7.32 7.18 -15.00
C SER A 39 -6.89 8.65 -14.88
N GLY A 40 -7.75 9.53 -14.34
CA GLY A 40 -7.39 10.94 -14.15
C GLY A 40 -6.27 11.13 -13.12
N VAL A 41 -6.12 10.21 -12.17
CA VAL A 41 -4.98 10.19 -11.25
C VAL A 41 -3.71 9.88 -12.03
N ASN A 42 -3.70 8.80 -12.81
CA ASN A 42 -2.59 8.39 -13.67
C ASN A 42 -2.09 9.56 -14.55
N ASP A 43 -3.03 10.27 -15.18
CA ASP A 43 -2.73 11.34 -16.14
C ASP A 43 -2.19 12.63 -15.49
N SER A 44 -2.36 12.77 -14.17
CA SER A 44 -1.90 13.93 -13.40
C SER A 44 -0.47 13.77 -12.86
N LEU A 45 0.00 12.53 -12.70
CA LEU A 45 1.28 12.23 -12.07
C LEU A 45 2.48 12.65 -12.94
N THR A 46 3.48 13.22 -12.27
CA THR A 46 4.82 13.33 -12.83
C THR A 46 5.50 11.97 -12.88
N GLU A 47 6.55 11.85 -13.71
CA GLU A 47 7.33 10.61 -13.84
C GLU A 47 7.85 10.11 -12.49
N VAL A 48 8.43 10.99 -11.66
CA VAL A 48 8.98 10.62 -10.35
C VAL A 48 7.91 10.10 -9.39
N ARG A 49 6.72 10.73 -9.40
CA ARG A 49 5.62 10.30 -8.54
C ARG A 49 5.02 8.98 -9.01
N ARG A 50 4.88 8.80 -10.31
CA ARG A 50 4.45 7.54 -10.94
C ARG A 50 5.42 6.42 -10.59
N GLU A 51 6.71 6.66 -10.75
CA GLU A 51 7.75 5.67 -10.44
C GLU A 51 7.70 5.25 -8.96
N ASN A 52 7.54 6.20 -8.04
CA ASN A 52 7.41 5.85 -6.61
C ASN A 52 6.12 5.03 -6.33
N ALA A 53 5.02 5.40 -7.00
CA ALA A 53 3.74 4.75 -6.82
C ALA A 53 3.66 3.34 -7.44
N GLU A 54 4.42 3.08 -8.51
CA GLU A 54 4.38 1.82 -9.24
C GLU A 54 5.52 0.86 -8.86
N ASN A 55 6.70 1.38 -8.52
CA ASN A 55 7.89 0.58 -8.27
C ASN A 55 8.60 0.95 -6.94
N GLY A 56 8.21 2.07 -6.32
CA GLY A 56 8.89 2.63 -5.16
C GLY A 56 8.35 2.19 -3.80
N ALA A 57 8.67 3.01 -2.78
CA ALA A 57 8.29 2.73 -1.41
C ALA A 57 6.76 2.80 -1.20
N LEU A 58 6.09 3.71 -1.92
CA LEU A 58 4.62 3.81 -1.85
C LEU A 58 3.95 2.55 -2.40
N HIS A 59 4.45 2.02 -3.51
CA HIS A 59 3.97 0.74 -4.04
C HIS A 59 4.09 -0.38 -3.00
N ARG A 60 5.28 -0.55 -2.42
CA ARG A 60 5.53 -1.59 -1.41
C ARG A 60 4.62 -1.45 -0.19
N THR A 61 4.41 -0.22 0.28
CA THR A 61 3.50 0.04 1.41
C THR A 61 2.06 -0.31 1.04
N ALA A 62 1.56 0.13 -0.12
CA ALA A 62 0.21 -0.17 -0.57
C ALA A 62 -0.04 -1.68 -0.72
N ARG A 63 0.90 -2.42 -1.31
CA ARG A 63 0.85 -3.88 -1.43
C ARG A 63 0.83 -4.57 -0.07
N LYS A 64 1.72 -4.18 0.84
CA LYS A 64 1.78 -4.73 2.20
C LYS A 64 0.48 -4.48 2.97
N LEU A 65 -0.07 -3.27 2.89
CA LEU A 65 -1.33 -2.94 3.54
C LEU A 65 -2.51 -3.68 2.91
N GLY A 66 -2.57 -3.78 1.58
CA GLY A 66 -3.60 -4.53 0.88
C GLY A 66 -3.62 -6.01 1.24
N ALA A 67 -2.44 -6.60 1.47
CA ALA A 67 -2.30 -7.97 1.95
C ALA A 67 -2.63 -8.12 3.45
N LEU A 68 -2.15 -7.20 4.29
CA LEU A 68 -2.38 -7.22 5.73
C LEU A 68 -3.88 -7.17 6.09
N PHE A 69 -4.65 -6.40 5.32
CA PHE A 69 -6.09 -6.25 5.47
C PHE A 69 -6.89 -7.06 4.43
N ASP A 70 -6.30 -8.07 3.79
CA ASP A 70 -7.04 -8.89 2.84
C ASP A 70 -8.27 -9.55 3.50
N GLY A 71 -9.40 -9.50 2.80
CA GLY A 71 -10.70 -9.99 3.28
C GLY A 71 -11.37 -9.15 4.38
N ILE A 72 -10.74 -8.08 4.88
CA ILE A 72 -11.31 -7.24 5.96
C ILE A 72 -12.26 -6.15 5.44
N PRO A 73 -11.91 -5.34 4.42
CA PRO A 73 -12.84 -4.34 3.91
C PRO A 73 -14.12 -4.99 3.38
N PRO A 74 -15.30 -4.39 3.65
CA PRO A 74 -16.55 -4.89 3.10
C PRO A 74 -16.56 -4.75 1.57
N PRO A 75 -17.31 -5.60 0.83
CA PRO A 75 -17.48 -5.45 -0.60
C PRO A 75 -18.13 -4.10 -0.96
N ALA A 76 -17.32 -3.14 -1.44
CA ALA A 76 -17.72 -1.75 -1.60
C ALA A 76 -17.53 -1.21 -3.03
N LYS A 77 -17.83 -2.02 -4.05
CA LYS A 77 -17.55 -1.69 -5.47
C LYS A 77 -18.01 -0.30 -5.92
N HIS A 78 -19.23 0.11 -5.53
CA HIS A 78 -19.79 1.41 -5.93
C HIS A 78 -19.11 2.58 -5.23
N LEU A 79 -18.76 2.41 -3.95
CA LEU A 79 -18.03 3.41 -3.18
C LEU A 79 -16.62 3.62 -3.76
N LEU A 80 -15.90 2.53 -4.04
CA LEU A 80 -14.55 2.62 -4.60
C LEU A 80 -14.57 3.22 -6.01
N ALA A 81 -15.56 2.91 -6.83
CA ALA A 81 -15.75 3.54 -8.14
C ALA A 81 -16.04 5.06 -8.01
N ALA A 82 -16.94 5.44 -7.10
CA ALA A 82 -17.25 6.85 -6.84
C ALA A 82 -16.03 7.61 -6.30
N TYR A 83 -15.25 6.97 -5.41
CA TYR A 83 -14.00 7.50 -4.90
C TYR A 83 -13.02 7.76 -6.05
N GLY A 84 -12.77 6.75 -6.90
CA GLY A 84 -11.91 6.86 -8.08
C GLY A 84 -12.33 7.97 -9.03
N ASN A 85 -13.61 8.04 -9.40
CA ASN A 85 -14.12 9.10 -10.28
C ASN A 85 -13.88 10.49 -9.69
N ARG A 86 -14.14 10.66 -8.38
CA ARG A 86 -13.98 11.95 -7.71
C ARG A 86 -12.52 12.40 -7.64
N VAL A 87 -11.61 11.50 -7.25
CA VAL A 87 -10.18 11.83 -7.18
C VAL A 87 -9.58 12.07 -8.56
N SER A 88 -10.03 11.34 -9.59
CA SER A 88 -9.65 11.59 -10.98
C SER A 88 -10.08 12.98 -11.45
N GLU A 89 -11.32 13.38 -11.18
CA GLU A 89 -11.83 14.72 -11.51
C GLU A 89 -11.00 15.82 -10.83
N ILE A 90 -10.67 15.65 -9.54
CA ILE A 90 -9.83 16.59 -8.78
C ILE A 90 -8.43 16.69 -9.39
N CYS A 91 -7.82 15.54 -9.70
CA CYS A 91 -6.47 15.48 -10.29
C CYS A 91 -6.41 16.13 -11.68
N GLN A 92 -7.45 15.95 -12.50
CA GLN A 92 -7.55 16.59 -13.81
C GLN A 92 -7.71 18.10 -13.71
N LYS A 93 -8.52 18.60 -12.76
CA LYS A 93 -8.69 20.04 -12.50
C LYS A 93 -7.41 20.69 -11.95
N ALA A 94 -6.67 19.98 -11.12
CA ALA A 94 -5.42 20.46 -10.52
C ALA A 94 -4.18 20.20 -11.42
N LYS A 95 -4.37 19.74 -12.66
CA LYS A 95 -3.28 19.45 -13.59
C LYS A 95 -2.53 20.73 -13.94
N ILE A 96 -1.29 20.84 -13.47
CA ILE A 96 -0.39 21.95 -13.80
C ILE A 96 -0.01 21.85 -15.28
N ASN A 97 -0.16 22.94 -16.02
CA ASN A 97 0.23 23.00 -17.42
C ASN A 97 1.77 22.86 -17.55
N PRO A 98 2.30 22.38 -18.68
CA PRO A 98 3.74 22.15 -18.83
C PRO A 98 4.60 23.40 -18.64
N GLN A 99 4.11 24.56 -19.09
CA GLN A 99 4.83 25.83 -19.03
C GLN A 99 4.99 26.33 -17.59
N ASP A 100 3.94 26.24 -16.77
CA ASP A 100 3.96 26.58 -15.35
C ASP A 100 4.78 25.56 -14.56
N ARG A 101 4.77 24.28 -14.97
CA ARG A 101 5.64 23.26 -14.38
C ARG A 101 7.12 23.61 -14.55
N GLU A 102 7.54 24.04 -15.74
CA GLU A 102 8.93 24.43 -16.03
C GLU A 102 9.41 25.62 -15.19
N ARG A 103 8.51 26.53 -14.79
CA ARG A 103 8.84 27.67 -13.91
C ARG A 103 9.36 27.25 -12.54
N HIS A 104 9.10 26.03 -12.10
CA HIS A 104 9.62 25.48 -10.86
C HIS A 104 11.05 24.92 -10.96
N GLY A 105 11.69 25.01 -12.14
CA GLY A 105 13.09 24.65 -12.34
C GLY A 105 13.41 23.21 -11.91
N ILE A 106 14.40 23.05 -11.03
CA ILE A 106 14.86 21.72 -10.55
C ILE A 106 13.76 20.91 -9.82
N PHE A 107 12.71 21.59 -9.35
CA PHE A 107 11.57 20.98 -8.66
C PHE A 107 10.38 20.68 -9.57
N ALA A 108 10.45 21.01 -10.86
CA ALA A 108 9.39 20.78 -11.85
C ALA A 108 8.83 19.34 -11.82
N ARG A 109 9.70 18.35 -11.59
CA ARG A 109 9.35 16.92 -11.48
C ARG A 109 8.51 16.54 -10.26
N TYR A 110 8.38 17.44 -9.28
CA TYR A 110 7.57 17.26 -8.06
C TYR A 110 6.31 18.14 -8.05
N CYS A 111 6.10 18.95 -9.08
CA CYS A 111 4.97 19.88 -9.15
C CYS A 111 3.67 19.18 -9.55
N GLY A 112 2.56 19.61 -8.94
CA GLY A 112 1.20 19.12 -9.20
C GLY A 112 0.60 18.45 -7.98
N THR A 113 -0.56 17.82 -8.16
CA THR A 113 -1.23 17.04 -7.11
C THR A 113 -0.37 15.87 -6.67
N ASP A 114 -0.20 15.72 -5.35
CA ASP A 114 0.50 14.56 -4.80
C ASP A 114 -0.45 13.38 -4.62
N SER A 115 -0.81 12.77 -5.74
CA SER A 115 -1.70 11.60 -5.80
C SER A 115 -0.94 10.27 -5.82
N SER A 116 0.34 10.29 -5.43
CA SER A 116 1.26 9.13 -5.52
C SER A 116 0.80 7.96 -4.65
N SER A 117 0.37 8.20 -3.41
CA SER A 117 -0.09 7.15 -2.49
C SER A 117 -1.40 6.49 -2.96
N LEU A 118 -2.27 7.29 -3.58
CA LEU A 118 -3.52 6.83 -4.17
C LEU A 118 -3.30 5.97 -5.41
N TRP A 119 -2.37 6.38 -6.29
CA TRP A 119 -2.01 5.58 -7.46
C TRP A 119 -1.32 4.27 -7.07
N ALA A 120 -0.48 4.31 -6.03
CA ALA A 120 0.10 3.10 -5.44
C ALA A 120 -0.99 2.14 -4.97
N ALA A 121 -2.03 2.64 -4.29
CA ALA A 121 -3.18 1.83 -3.88
C ALA A 121 -3.95 1.27 -5.09
N ALA A 122 -4.24 2.11 -6.09
CA ALA A 122 -4.97 1.71 -7.30
C ALA A 122 -4.26 0.59 -8.09
N THR A 123 -2.94 0.63 -8.15
CA THR A 123 -2.09 -0.39 -8.81
C THR A 123 -1.72 -1.56 -7.90
N SER A 124 -2.19 -1.55 -6.65
CA SER A 124 -1.96 -2.61 -5.65
C SER A 124 -3.17 -3.51 -5.42
N GLY A 125 -4.32 -3.18 -6.02
CA GLY A 125 -5.55 -3.95 -5.94
C GLY A 125 -6.62 -3.34 -5.03
N THR A 126 -7.84 -3.87 -5.11
CA THR A 126 -9.04 -3.28 -4.49
C THR A 126 -8.93 -3.10 -2.97
N ASN A 127 -8.31 -4.04 -2.25
CA ASN A 127 -8.12 -3.91 -0.81
C ASN A 127 -7.20 -2.73 -0.45
N ALA A 128 -6.14 -2.52 -1.24
CA ALA A 128 -5.24 -1.39 -1.01
C ALA A 128 -5.97 -0.06 -1.24
N ILE A 129 -6.87 0.02 -2.23
CA ILE A 129 -7.74 1.18 -2.45
C ILE A 129 -8.65 1.41 -1.24
N ALA A 130 -9.30 0.37 -0.73
CA ALA A 130 -10.19 0.49 0.42
C ALA A 130 -9.45 0.95 1.69
N VAL A 131 -8.25 0.41 1.93
CA VAL A 131 -7.36 0.82 3.02
C VAL A 131 -6.93 2.29 2.86
N HIS A 132 -6.58 2.70 1.64
CA HIS A 132 -6.22 4.10 1.36
C HIS A 132 -7.39 5.05 1.66
N LEU A 133 -8.60 4.70 1.23
CA LEU A 133 -9.81 5.46 1.54
C LEU A 133 -10.05 5.55 3.06
N LEU A 134 -9.89 4.46 3.80
CA LEU A 134 -9.99 4.47 5.27
C LEU A 134 -8.97 5.43 5.88
N ALA A 135 -7.72 5.42 5.42
CA ALA A 135 -6.70 6.36 5.89
C ALA A 135 -7.10 7.82 5.63
N CYS A 136 -7.70 8.12 4.47
CA CYS A 136 -8.26 9.45 4.19
C CYS A 136 -9.40 9.82 5.15
N MET A 137 -10.33 8.89 5.42
CA MET A 137 -11.43 9.13 6.35
C MET A 137 -10.93 9.40 7.78
N LEU A 138 -9.89 8.68 8.23
CA LEU A 138 -9.26 8.92 9.53
C LEU A 138 -8.56 10.29 9.58
N ALA A 139 -7.91 10.70 8.48
CA ALA A 139 -7.27 12.01 8.38
C ALA A 139 -8.28 13.17 8.33
N GLU A 140 -9.50 12.91 7.84
CA GLU A 140 -10.59 13.89 7.82
C GLU A 140 -11.29 13.99 9.18
N ALA A 141 -11.51 12.87 9.85
CA ALA A 141 -12.28 12.81 11.10
C ALA A 141 -11.49 13.21 12.36
N PHE A 142 -10.15 13.10 12.34
CA PHE A 142 -9.30 13.28 13.52
C PHE A 142 -8.14 14.23 13.25
N THR A 143 -7.47 14.70 14.31
CA THR A 143 -6.24 15.47 14.17
C THR A 143 -5.10 14.60 13.65
N GLY A 144 -4.08 15.21 13.04
CA GLY A 144 -2.93 14.47 12.50
C GLY A 144 -2.31 13.45 13.47
N PRO A 145 -1.98 13.83 14.72
CA PRO A 145 -1.46 12.87 15.70
C PRO A 145 -2.44 11.73 16.04
N GLU A 146 -3.73 12.03 16.17
CA GLU A 146 -4.76 11.03 16.46
C GLU A 146 -4.94 10.05 15.29
N SER A 147 -5.02 10.55 14.06
CA SER A 147 -5.12 9.70 12.86
C SER A 147 -3.94 8.74 12.75
N VAL A 148 -2.71 9.22 13.03
CA VAL A 148 -1.50 8.38 13.04
C VAL A 148 -1.57 7.33 14.15
N ALA A 149 -1.99 7.72 15.36
CA ALA A 149 -2.11 6.80 16.49
C ALA A 149 -3.16 5.71 16.23
N LEU A 150 -4.33 6.08 15.68
CA LEU A 150 -5.38 5.15 15.29
C LEU A 150 -4.91 4.21 14.18
N TRP A 151 -4.21 4.74 13.16
CA TRP A 151 -3.68 3.93 12.08
C TRP A 151 -2.66 2.90 12.58
N TRP A 152 -1.79 3.32 13.49
CA TRP A 152 -0.83 2.42 14.14
C TRP A 152 -1.52 1.31 14.93
N GLN A 153 -2.55 1.65 15.72
CA GLN A 153 -3.32 0.67 16.48
C GLN A 153 -4.00 -0.36 15.57
N LEU A 154 -4.62 0.08 14.47
CA LEU A 154 -5.25 -0.83 13.50
C LEU A 154 -4.24 -1.83 12.92
N ILE A 155 -3.04 -1.37 12.57
CA ILE A 155 -1.97 -2.22 12.05
C ILE A 155 -1.52 -3.25 13.11
N GLU A 156 -1.28 -2.81 14.34
CA GLU A 156 -0.78 -3.69 15.40
C GLU A 156 -1.84 -4.72 15.82
N MET A 157 -3.10 -4.32 15.94
CA MET A 157 -4.22 -5.23 16.17
C MET A 157 -4.32 -6.27 15.06
N ARG A 158 -4.24 -5.85 13.80
CA ARG A 158 -4.36 -6.77 12.67
C ARG A 158 -3.21 -7.79 12.62
N LYS A 159 -1.98 -7.36 12.91
CA LYS A 159 -0.83 -8.28 13.03
C LYS A 159 -1.03 -9.28 14.16
N ALA A 160 -1.54 -8.84 15.30
CA ALA A 160 -1.80 -9.70 16.45
C ALA A 160 -2.88 -10.75 16.16
N GLU A 161 -3.97 -10.36 15.48
CA GLU A 161 -5.04 -11.29 15.03
C GLU A 161 -4.51 -12.38 14.11
N ILE A 162 -3.72 -12.00 13.09
CA ILE A 162 -3.11 -12.95 12.16
C ILE A 162 -2.14 -13.87 12.92
N GLY A 163 -1.31 -13.31 13.80
CA GLY A 163 -0.36 -14.10 14.61
C GLY A 163 -1.03 -15.04 15.62
N ALA A 164 -2.22 -14.72 16.13
CA ALA A 164 -3.02 -15.64 16.93
C ALA A 164 -3.58 -16.79 16.07
N THR A 165 -4.18 -16.45 14.92
CA THR A 165 -4.76 -17.43 13.98
C THR A 165 -3.72 -18.45 13.50
N THR A 166 -2.49 -18.00 13.20
CA THR A 166 -1.41 -18.90 12.77
C THR A 166 -0.98 -19.87 13.87
N ARG A 167 -1.02 -19.45 15.15
CA ARG A 167 -0.64 -20.31 16.30
C ARG A 167 -1.69 -21.38 16.59
N ASP A 168 -2.97 -21.08 16.38
CA ASP A 168 -4.06 -22.04 16.58
C ASP A 168 -4.15 -23.09 15.45
N ALA A 169 -3.50 -22.83 14.31
CA ALA A 169 -3.45 -23.72 13.15
C ALA A 169 -2.24 -24.67 13.13
N THR A 170 -1.31 -24.56 14.08
CA THR A 170 -0.09 -25.39 14.22
C THR A 170 -0.13 -26.22 15.49
#